data_AF-G6C3R1-F1
#
_entry.id   AF-G6C3R1-F1
#
_cell.length_a   1.000
_cell.length_b   1.000
_cell.length_c   1.000
_cell.angle_alpha   90.00
_cell.angle_beta   90.00
_cell.angle_gamma   90.00
#
_symmetry.space_group_name_H-M   'P 1'
#
loop_
_entity.id
_entity.type
_entity.pdbx_description
1 polymer ?
#
loop_
_entity_poly.entity_id
_entity_poly.type
_entity_poly.pdbx_seq_one_letter_code
_entity_poly.pdbx_strand_id
1 'polypeptide(L)'
;MFSTTKKVFVNQKEISLTKTEFLILEYFMKNRAISCSREKILTGVWGYDFDGEEKIVDVYINSLRKKMDTESKYIHTIRGFGYIFQYKEDWK
;
A
#
# COMPACT_ATOMS: atom_id res chain seq x y z
N MET A 1 -3.45 -4.70 28.64
CA MET A 1 -3.19 -3.78 27.50
C MET A 1 -2.48 -4.57 26.41
N PHE A 2 -3.14 -4.86 25.28
CA PHE A 2 -2.45 -5.45 24.13
C PHE A 2 -1.79 -4.31 23.34
N SER A 3 -0.46 -4.22 23.40
CA SER A 3 0.30 -3.30 22.55
C SER A 3 0.32 -3.86 21.14
N THR A 4 -0.62 -3.43 20.29
CA THR A 4 -0.60 -3.78 18.86
C THR A 4 0.59 -3.08 18.22
N THR A 5 1.73 -3.76 18.20
CA THR A 5 2.97 -3.20 17.66
C THR A 5 2.84 -3.14 16.14
N LYS A 6 2.75 -1.94 15.57
CA LYS A 6 2.61 -1.71 14.11
C LYS A 6 3.98 -1.79 13.42
N LYS A 7 4.56 -2.99 13.40
CA LYS A 7 5.84 -3.28 12.72
C LYS A 7 5.63 -3.96 11.38
N VAL A 8 6.49 -3.65 10.43
CA VAL A 8 6.50 -4.27 9.10
C VAL A 8 7.91 -4.75 8.82
N PHE A 9 8.03 -5.99 8.36
CA PHE A 9 9.29 -6.60 7.99
C PHE A 9 9.25 -7.01 6.52
N VAL A 10 10.30 -6.67 5.78
CA VAL A 10 10.51 -7.12 4.40
C VAL A 10 11.87 -7.81 4.34
N ASN A 11 11.91 -9.05 3.86
CA ASN A 11 13.15 -9.86 3.84
C ASN A 11 13.87 -9.88 5.21
N GLN A 12 13.11 -10.07 6.29
CA GLN A 12 13.59 -10.05 7.69
C GLN A 12 14.15 -8.71 8.18
N LYS A 13 14.09 -7.64 7.39
CA LYS A 13 14.49 -6.28 7.77
C LYS A 13 13.26 -5.46 8.16
N GLU A 14 13.29 -4.86 9.34
CA GLU A 14 12.24 -3.92 9.77
C GLU A 14 12.29 -2.66 8.89
N ILE A 15 11.12 -2.23 8.39
CA ILE A 15 10.99 -0.98 7.63
C ILE A 15 10.15 0.03 8.40
N SER A 16 10.62 1.29 8.41
CA SER A 16 9.94 2.39 9.10
C SER A 16 8.87 3.03 8.21
N LEU A 17 7.60 2.82 8.55
CA LEU A 17 6.45 3.42 7.88
C LEU A 17 5.87 4.55 8.72
N THR A 18 5.41 5.60 8.04
CA THR A 18 4.49 6.58 8.63
C THR A 18 3.14 5.92 8.91
N LYS A 19 2.31 6.57 9.74
CA LYS A 19 0.96 6.09 10.04
C LYS A 19 0.15 5.80 8.77
N THR A 20 0.18 6.70 7.80
CA THR A 20 -0.61 6.56 6.57
C THR A 20 -0.09 5.45 5.67
N GLU A 21 1.23 5.34 5.49
CA GLU A 21 1.82 4.24 4.72
C GLU A 21 1.47 2.88 5.33
N PHE A 22 1.50 2.77 6.67
CA PHE A 22 1.07 1.56 7.36
C PHE A 22 -0.39 1.25 7.08
N LEU A 23 -1.29 2.24 7.15
CA LEU A 23 -2.72 2.05 6.89
C LEU A 23 -2.99 1.64 5.44
N ILE A 24 -2.29 2.22 4.47
CA ILE A 24 -2.38 1.82 3.06
C ILE A 24 -1.91 0.38 2.89
N LEU A 25 -0.79 0.01 3.50
CA LEU A 25 -0.29 -1.36 3.45
C LEU A 25 -1.29 -2.33 4.11
N GLU A 26 -1.83 -1.98 5.27
CA GLU A 26 -2.85 -2.77 5.96
C GLU A 26 -4.11 -2.95 5.09
N TYR A 27 -4.57 -1.89 4.44
CA TYR A 27 -5.67 -1.93 3.47
C TYR A 27 -5.36 -2.91 2.32
N PHE A 28 -4.17 -2.83 1.74
CA PHE A 28 -3.75 -3.76 0.70
C PHE A 28 -3.64 -5.21 1.16
N MET A 29 -3.14 -5.45 2.38
CA MET A 29 -3.03 -6.80 2.93
C MET A 29 -4.40 -7.42 3.19
N LYS A 30 -5.38 -6.61 3.61
CA LYS A 30 -6.79 -7.02 3.71
C LYS A 30 -7.41 -7.32 2.33
N ASN A 31 -6.95 -6.64 1.28
CA ASN A 31 -7.41 -6.79 -0.10
C ASN A 31 -6.36 -7.48 -1.00
N ARG A 32 -5.67 -8.50 -0.48
CA ARG A 32 -4.57 -9.16 -1.19
C ARG A 32 -5.05 -9.77 -2.51
N ALA A 33 -4.25 -9.61 -3.56
CA ALA A 33 -4.55 -10.07 -4.92
C ALA A 33 -5.85 -9.51 -5.55
N ILE A 34 -6.38 -8.41 -5.01
CA ILE A 34 -7.54 -7.69 -5.55
C ILE A 34 -7.06 -6.33 -6.09
N SER A 35 -7.47 -5.97 -7.30
CA SER A 35 -7.22 -4.63 -7.84
C SER A 35 -8.07 -3.59 -7.12
N CYS A 36 -7.42 -2.62 -6.50
CA CYS A 36 -8.03 -1.52 -5.80
C CYS A 36 -7.83 -0.21 -6.58
N SER A 37 -8.93 0.49 -6.88
CA SER A 37 -8.87 1.82 -7.48
C SER A 37 -8.29 2.84 -6.48
N ARG A 38 -7.81 3.98 -6.98
CA ARG A 38 -7.29 5.07 -6.14
C ARG A 38 -8.37 5.57 -5.19
N GLU A 39 -9.57 5.87 -5.70
CA GLU A 39 -10.75 6.18 -4.89
C GLU A 39 -10.99 5.15 -3.77
N LYS A 40 -11.00 3.84 -4.07
CA LYS A 40 -11.22 2.81 -3.05
C LYS A 40 -10.14 2.78 -1.97
N ILE A 41 -8.88 2.99 -2.34
CA ILE A 41 -7.76 3.07 -1.39
C ILE A 41 -7.91 4.33 -0.54
N LEU A 42 -8.24 5.45 -1.16
CA LEU A 42 -8.45 6.74 -0.52
C LEU A 42 -9.57 6.64 0.54
N THR A 43 -10.75 6.21 0.13
CA THR A 43 -11.89 6.01 1.03
C THR A 43 -11.60 4.95 2.10
N GLY A 44 -10.90 3.88 1.76
CA GLY A 44 -10.56 2.81 2.70
C GLY A 44 -9.57 3.20 3.79
N VAL A 45 -8.74 4.22 3.56
CA VAL A 45 -7.69 4.67 4.49
C VAL A 45 -8.09 5.95 5.23
N TRP A 46 -8.77 6.88 4.56
CA TRP A 46 -9.14 8.17 5.12
C TRP A 46 -10.65 8.34 5.40
N GLY A 47 -11.51 7.50 4.84
CA GLY A 47 -12.97 7.62 4.95
C GLY A 47 -13.60 8.40 3.79
N TYR A 48 -14.94 8.51 3.81
CA TYR A 48 -15.73 9.18 2.77
C TYR A 48 -15.65 10.71 2.84
N ASP A 49 -15.39 11.28 4.01
CA ASP A 49 -15.33 12.73 4.23
C ASP A 49 -13.96 13.36 3.88
N PHE A 50 -13.07 12.60 3.25
CA PHE A 50 -11.74 13.09 2.88
C PHE A 50 -11.78 13.83 1.55
N ASP A 51 -11.59 15.16 1.60
CA ASP A 51 -11.58 16.06 0.43
C ASP A 51 -10.25 16.06 -0.35
N GLY A 52 -9.35 15.10 -0.09
CA GLY A 52 -8.03 15.09 -0.74
C GLY A 52 -8.05 14.48 -2.14
N GLU A 53 -7.06 14.85 -2.95
CA GLU A 53 -6.92 14.33 -4.32
C GLU A 53 -6.53 12.85 -4.34
N GLU A 54 -7.16 12.05 -5.22
CA GLU A 54 -6.79 10.65 -5.49
C GLU A 54 -5.30 10.46 -5.82
N LYS A 55 -4.63 11.49 -6.37
CA LYS A 55 -3.19 11.48 -6.67
C LYS A 55 -2.32 11.30 -5.44
N ILE A 56 -2.81 11.63 -4.24
CA ILE A 56 -2.04 11.43 -3.01
C ILE A 56 -1.74 9.94 -2.78
N VAL A 57 -2.62 9.04 -3.26
CA VAL A 57 -2.41 7.60 -3.21
C VAL A 57 -1.10 7.26 -3.92
N ASP A 58 -0.86 7.82 -5.11
CA ASP A 58 0.32 7.53 -5.93
C ASP A 58 1.62 7.91 -5.22
N VAL A 59 1.61 9.01 -4.45
CA VAL A 59 2.76 9.45 -3.63
C VAL A 59 3.09 8.38 -2.58
N TYR A 60 2.09 7.90 -1.85
CA TYR A 60 2.29 6.88 -0.83
C TYR A 60 2.65 5.52 -1.42
N ILE A 61 2.08 5.12 -2.57
CA ILE A 61 2.47 3.90 -3.27
C ILE A 61 3.94 3.96 -3.67
N ASN A 62 4.39 5.09 -4.21
CA ASN A 62 5.79 5.28 -4.59
C ASN A 62 6.71 5.22 -3.37
N SER A 63 6.32 5.86 -2.26
CA SER A 63 7.07 5.81 -1.01
C SER A 63 7.16 4.38 -0.45
N LEU A 64 6.05 3.63 -0.45
CA LEU A 64 6.01 2.23 -0.02
C LEU A 64 6.93 1.35 -0.86
N ARG A 65 6.88 1.45 -2.20
CA ARG A 65 7.75 0.69 -3.10
C ARG A 65 9.24 0.94 -2.81
N LYS A 66 9.61 2.21 -2.59
CA LYS A 66 10.99 2.60 -2.24
C LYS A 66 11.40 2.03 -0.88
N LYS A 67 10.54 2.14 0.14
CA LYS A 67 10.85 1.67 1.50
C LYS A 67 10.93 0.15 1.64
N MET A 68 10.11 -0.57 0.88
CA MET A 68 10.17 -2.03 0.82
C MET A 68 11.41 -2.52 0.06
N ASP A 69 12.14 -1.62 -0.63
CA ASP A 69 13.31 -1.96 -1.46
C ASP A 69 13.01 -3.10 -2.45
N THR A 70 11.77 -3.08 -2.95
CA THR A 70 11.25 -4.08 -3.84
C THR A 70 10.76 -3.33 -5.05
N GLU A 71 11.58 -3.27 -6.10
CA GLU A 71 11.19 -2.68 -7.38
C GLU A 71 9.92 -3.37 -7.91
N SER A 72 8.76 -2.83 -7.52
CA SER A 72 7.42 -3.32 -7.84
C SER A 72 7.08 -4.77 -7.50
N LYS A 73 7.87 -5.55 -6.75
CA LYS A 73 7.58 -6.98 -6.48
C LYS A 73 6.28 -7.26 -5.73
N TYR A 74 5.79 -6.32 -4.93
CA TYR A 74 4.59 -6.51 -4.08
C TYR A 74 3.41 -5.62 -4.49
N ILE A 75 3.65 -4.39 -4.92
CA ILE A 75 2.59 -3.45 -5.32
C ILE A 75 2.74 -3.18 -6.81
N HIS A 76 1.80 -3.65 -7.61
CA HIS A 76 1.80 -3.46 -9.06
C HIS A 76 0.74 -2.45 -9.50
N THR A 77 1.03 -1.74 -10.57
CA THR A 77 0.07 -0.84 -11.22
C THR A 77 -0.71 -1.61 -12.27
N ILE A 78 -2.04 -1.64 -12.16
CA ILE A 78 -2.93 -2.17 -13.19
C ILE A 78 -3.52 -0.97 -13.94
N ARG A 79 -3.05 -0.74 -15.17
CA ARG A 79 -3.47 0.41 -16.01
C ARG A 79 -4.99 0.42 -16.15
N GLY A 80 -5.62 1.55 -15.81
CA GLY A 80 -7.09 1.71 -15.83
C GLY A 80 -7.82 1.22 -14.58
N PHE A 81 -7.18 0.44 -13.69
CA PHE A 81 -7.83 -0.18 -12.53
C PHE A 81 -7.22 0.19 -11.18
N GLY A 82 -6.02 0.77 -11.16
CA GLY A 82 -5.35 1.23 -9.93
C GLY A 82 -4.19 0.32 -9.54
N TYR A 83 -4.21 -0.22 -8.32
CA TYR A 83 -3.10 -0.94 -7.71
C TYR A 83 -3.53 -2.31 -7.19
N ILE A 84 -2.62 -3.29 -7.23
CA ILE A 84 -2.81 -4.61 -6.66
C ILE A 84 -1.64 -4.95 -5.75
N PHE A 85 -1.93 -5.55 -4.59
CA PHE A 85 -0.92 -6.10 -3.70
C PHE A 85 -0.79 -7.61 -3.92
N GLN A 86 0.26 -8.02 -4.61
CA GLN A 86 0.56 -9.40 -4.94
C GLN A 86 2.08 -9.55 -5.09
N TYR A 87 2.64 -10.62 -4.53
CA TYR A 87 4.04 -10.94 -4.78
C TYR A 87 4.20 -11.52 -6.19
N LYS A 88 5.13 -10.99 -6.98
CA LYS A 88 5.57 -11.56 -8.26
C LYS A 88 7.07 -11.40 -8.44
N GLU A 89 7.76 -12.49 -8.78
CA GLU A 89 9.21 -12.49 -9.09
C GLU A 89 9.52 -12.03 -10.53
N ASP A 90 8.60 -12.24 -11.48
CA ASP A 90 8.89 -12.16 -12.92
C ASP A 90 7.82 -11.42 -13.73
N TRP A 91 7.55 -10.15 -13.43
CA TRP A 91 6.85 -9.30 -14.41
C TRP A 91 7.89 -8.58 -15.27
N LYS A 92 8.23 -9.16 -16.42
CA LYS A 92 8.91 -8.48 -17.53
C LYS A 92 7.94 -7.57 -18.28
#